data_AF-A0A9P6G6W9-F1
#
_entry.id   AF-A0A9P6G6W9-F1
#
_cell.length_a   1.000
_cell.length_b   1.000
_cell.length_c   1.000
_cell.angle_alpha   90.00
_cell.angle_beta   90.00
_cell.angle_gamma   90.00
#
_symmetry.space_group_name_H-M   'P 1'
#
loop_
_entity.id
_entity.type
_entity.pdbx_description
1 polymer ?
#
loop_
_entity_poly.entity_id
_entity_poly.type
_entity_poly.pdbx_seq_one_letter_code
_entity_poly.pdbx_strand_id
1 'polypeptide(L)'
;MIEGIRTNLAALQRQNETLQGQNETLQDQNEALSARVDELGNRIKELQEHSSAHRSQNETLKEGISALKSELQTLGTNRPSWAAIAAQGNTTAPGRPPSVNPSPSQQANEQKLPGISLDLSGVISPQFQISNTKEIRDRVRQAFNSHANTKDIGWFGIARTGADPNRVKICLRTHEEAARIKRHDEWLQSHFRGARVQGEQWYPVKVDRVNKASICDDSRIHLREDAGAKIGAENGVVVRKLRFIGRPNPDKLHCSVVLFLASKQEAEELIRRKYLDVDGEVAYTKTYEPRPTPRRCFNCHKFDDHEARRCPTREPTCGFCARTGHVERDCASETPKCVNCSGPHKASDRGCPEYKRLLQEVNPLRHA
;
A
#
# COMPACT_ATOMS: atom_id res chain seq x y z
N MET A 1 -16.39 69.53 19.82
CA MET A 1 -14.92 69.28 19.83
C MET A 1 -14.49 68.52 21.09
N ILE A 2 -14.86 68.98 22.30
CA ILE A 2 -14.50 68.31 23.58
C ILE A 2 -15.07 66.88 23.70
N GLU A 3 -16.33 66.66 23.29
CA GLU A 3 -16.97 65.33 23.38
C GLU A 3 -16.27 64.27 22.50
N GLY A 4 -15.84 64.67 21.29
CA GLY A 4 -15.10 63.78 20.38
C GLY A 4 -13.69 63.43 20.89
N ILE A 5 -13.06 64.33 21.65
CA ILE A 5 -11.77 64.05 22.30
C ILE A 5 -11.96 63.04 23.44
N ARG A 6 -13.06 63.15 24.21
CA ARG A 6 -13.38 62.18 25.28
C ARG A 6 -13.68 60.78 24.73
N THR A 7 -14.44 60.67 23.64
CA THR A 7 -14.72 59.37 23.02
C THR A 7 -13.45 58.71 22.47
N ASN A 8 -12.54 59.49 21.86
CA ASN A 8 -11.26 58.97 21.38
C ASN A 8 -10.34 58.54 22.53
N LEU A 9 -10.31 59.30 23.63
CA LEU A 9 -9.54 58.92 24.82
C LEU A 9 -10.05 57.60 25.43
N ALA A 10 -11.37 57.42 25.54
CA ALA A 10 -11.96 56.17 26.03
C ALA A 10 -11.75 54.97 25.08
N ALA A 11 -11.64 55.22 23.77
CA ALA A 11 -11.27 54.18 22.81
C ALA A 11 -9.80 53.76 22.96
N LEU A 12 -8.89 54.73 23.10
CA LEU A 12 -7.46 54.49 23.33
C LEU A 12 -7.20 53.76 24.66
N GLN A 13 -7.94 54.09 25.72
CA GLN A 13 -7.84 53.39 27.00
C GLN A 13 -8.22 51.90 26.87
N ARG A 14 -9.35 51.60 26.22
CA ARG A 14 -9.78 50.22 25.94
C ARG A 14 -8.78 49.46 25.08
N GLN A 15 -8.17 50.13 24.10
CA GLN A 15 -7.14 49.54 23.26
C GLN A 15 -5.87 49.22 24.07
N ASN A 16 -5.44 50.10 24.98
CA ASN A 16 -4.31 49.85 25.86
C ASN A 16 -4.57 48.68 26.82
N GLU A 17 -5.76 48.58 27.40
CA GLU A 17 -6.14 47.44 28.24
C GLU A 17 -6.10 46.12 27.45
N THR A 18 -6.57 46.13 26.20
CA THR A 18 -6.52 44.96 25.32
C THR A 18 -5.07 44.56 25.00
N LEU A 19 -4.21 45.55 24.69
CA LEU A 19 -2.79 45.31 24.40
C LEU A 19 -2.04 44.78 25.62
N GLN A 20 -2.39 45.25 26.83
CA GLN A 20 -1.82 44.72 28.07
C GLN A 20 -2.18 43.25 28.27
N GLY A 21 -3.46 42.87 28.10
CA GLY A 21 -3.86 41.46 28.19
C GLY A 21 -3.21 40.57 27.12
N GLN A 22 -3.00 41.10 25.91
CA GLN A 22 -2.26 40.38 24.86
C GLN A 22 -0.79 40.17 25.21
N ASN A 23 -0.12 41.17 25.81
CA ASN A 23 1.27 41.04 26.24
C ASN A 23 1.43 40.03 27.37
N GLU A 24 0.52 40.01 28.35
CA GLU A 24 0.50 39.00 29.42
C GLU A 24 0.35 37.59 28.83
N THR A 25 -0.60 37.41 27.91
CA THR A 25 -0.80 36.11 27.23
C THR A 25 0.44 35.68 26.44
N LEU A 26 1.11 36.61 25.74
CA LEU A 26 2.33 36.31 25.00
C LEU A 26 3.50 35.95 25.94
N GLN A 27 3.57 36.56 27.11
CA GLN A 27 4.57 36.24 28.11
C GLN A 27 4.36 34.82 28.64
N ASP A 28 3.14 34.45 28.99
CA ASP A 28 2.79 33.08 29.42
C ASP A 28 3.13 32.04 28.33
N GLN A 29 2.84 32.37 27.06
CA GLN A 29 3.18 31.51 25.93
C GLN A 29 4.69 31.34 25.76
N ASN A 30 5.47 32.41 25.94
CA ASN A 30 6.93 32.34 25.84
C ASN A 30 7.54 31.50 26.96
N GLU A 31 7.04 31.63 28.19
CA GLU A 31 7.48 30.80 29.32
C GLU A 31 7.17 29.32 29.08
N ALA A 32 5.96 29.01 28.59
CA ALA A 32 5.58 27.64 28.23
C ALA A 32 6.43 27.08 27.08
N LEU A 33 6.77 27.89 26.09
CA LEU A 33 7.66 27.49 24.99
C LEU A 33 9.08 27.22 25.49
N SER A 34 9.61 28.06 26.39
CA SER A 34 10.93 27.85 26.99
C SER A 34 10.99 26.52 27.73
N ALA A 35 9.98 26.21 28.55
CA ALA A 35 9.90 24.94 29.28
C ALA A 35 9.87 23.72 28.33
N ARG A 36 9.15 23.82 27.20
CA ARG A 36 9.11 22.75 26.18
C ARG A 36 10.47 22.58 25.47
N VAL A 37 11.22 23.65 25.25
CA VAL A 37 12.56 23.58 24.66
C VAL A 37 13.51 22.84 25.61
N ASP A 38 13.44 23.13 26.91
CA ASP A 38 14.25 22.44 27.92
C ASP A 38 13.92 20.94 28.00
N GLU A 39 12.63 20.59 27.97
CA GLU A 39 12.18 19.19 27.93
C GLU A 39 12.69 18.46 26.68
N LEU A 40 12.59 19.08 25.50
CA LEU A 40 13.11 18.51 24.27
C LEU A 40 14.64 18.36 24.30
N GLY A 41 15.35 19.31 24.91
CA GLY A 41 16.79 19.23 25.15
C GLY A 41 17.17 18.00 25.98
N ASN A 42 16.44 17.74 27.06
CA ASN A 42 16.65 16.55 27.90
C ASN A 42 16.39 15.25 27.13
N ARG A 43 15.31 15.17 26.35
CA ARG A 43 15.00 13.99 25.52
C ARG A 43 16.06 13.74 24.45
N ILE A 44 16.63 14.78 23.85
CA ILE A 44 17.73 14.64 22.90
C ILE A 44 18.96 14.03 23.58
N LYS A 45 19.28 14.49 24.80
CA LYS A 45 20.41 13.96 25.57
C LYS A 45 20.22 12.48 25.91
N GLU A 46 19.05 12.08 26.39
CA GLU A 46 18.72 10.67 26.66
C GLU A 46 18.82 9.80 25.39
N LEU A 47 18.32 10.28 24.25
CA LEU A 47 18.42 9.56 22.98
C LEU A 47 19.87 9.40 22.50
N GLN A 48 20.72 10.41 22.73
CA GLN A 48 22.14 10.32 22.43
C GLN A 48 22.85 9.28 23.30
N GLU A 49 22.51 9.21 24.59
CA GLU A 49 23.01 8.19 25.52
C GLU A 49 22.56 6.78 25.12
N HIS A 50 21.29 6.59 24.77
CA HIS A 50 20.82 5.30 24.23
C HIS A 50 21.51 4.90 22.91
N SER A 51 21.75 5.86 22.01
CA SER A 51 22.44 5.59 20.74
C SER A 51 23.89 5.14 20.95
N SER A 52 24.60 5.76 21.90
CA SER A 52 25.98 5.39 22.22
C SER A 52 26.04 4.01 22.89
N ALA A 53 25.10 3.70 23.79
CA ALA A 53 24.98 2.39 24.43
C ALA A 53 24.71 1.28 23.40
N HIS A 54 23.75 1.48 22.48
CA HIS A 54 23.50 0.51 21.40
C HIS A 54 24.68 0.35 20.46
N ARG A 55 25.44 1.41 20.19
CA ARG A 55 26.66 1.32 19.37
C ARG A 55 27.71 0.43 20.05
N SER A 56 27.92 0.60 21.36
CA SER A 56 28.83 -0.24 22.14
C SER A 56 28.38 -1.71 22.16
N GLN A 57 27.09 -1.97 22.39
CA GLN A 57 26.54 -3.33 22.34
C GLN A 57 26.74 -4.00 20.97
N ASN A 58 26.51 -3.27 19.88
CA ASN A 58 26.74 -3.80 18.54
C ASN A 58 28.21 -4.14 18.29
N GLU A 59 29.15 -3.38 18.86
CA GLU A 59 30.57 -3.68 18.71
C GLU A 59 30.96 -4.95 19.46
N THR A 60 30.50 -5.11 20.71
CA THR A 60 30.71 -6.35 21.48
C THR A 60 30.10 -7.57 20.78
N LEU A 61 28.91 -7.44 20.17
CA LEU A 61 28.30 -8.53 19.41
C LEU A 61 29.10 -8.88 18.15
N LYS A 62 29.64 -7.89 17.42
CA LYS A 62 30.52 -8.14 16.27
C LYS A 62 31.81 -8.87 16.66
N GLU A 63 32.40 -8.49 17.80
CA GLU A 63 33.58 -9.16 18.34
C GLU A 63 33.24 -10.61 18.71
N GLY A 64 32.13 -10.86 19.40
CA GLY A 64 31.67 -12.21 19.73
C GLY A 64 31.40 -13.08 18.49
N ILE A 65 30.77 -12.53 17.46
CA ILE A 65 30.58 -13.21 16.17
C ILE A 65 31.92 -13.54 15.52
N SER A 66 32.89 -12.63 15.58
CA SER A 66 34.21 -12.83 14.98
C SER A 66 35.00 -13.91 15.72
N ALA A 67 34.91 -13.96 17.06
CA ALA A 67 35.50 -15.01 17.88
C ALA A 67 34.89 -16.38 17.56
N LEU A 68 33.55 -16.50 17.52
CA LEU A 68 32.86 -17.73 17.16
C LEU A 68 33.19 -18.19 15.73
N LYS A 69 33.35 -17.24 14.79
CA LYS A 69 33.75 -17.55 13.41
C LYS A 69 35.17 -18.10 13.35
N SER A 70 36.10 -17.57 14.14
CA SER A 70 37.46 -18.10 14.24
C SER A 70 37.47 -19.50 14.85
N GLU A 71 36.67 -19.74 15.90
CA GLU A 71 36.51 -21.05 16.53
C GLU A 71 35.97 -22.10 15.53
N LEU A 72 34.94 -21.75 14.76
CA LEU A 72 34.41 -22.59 13.67
C LEU A 72 35.44 -22.91 12.59
N GLN A 73 36.34 -21.97 12.25
CA GLN A 73 37.41 -22.22 11.28
C GLN A 73 38.44 -23.22 11.81
N THR A 74 38.77 -23.19 13.10
CA THR A 74 39.69 -24.16 13.72
C THR A 74 39.09 -25.57 13.81
N LEU A 75 37.78 -25.69 13.99
CA LEU A 75 37.07 -26.98 13.94
C LEU A 75 36.94 -27.52 12.50
N GLY A 76 36.93 -26.64 11.50
CA GLY A 76 36.90 -27.01 10.08
C GLY A 76 38.22 -27.57 9.53
N THR A 77 39.37 -27.23 10.14
CA THR A 77 40.69 -27.77 9.73
C THR A 77 41.01 -29.13 10.33
N ASN A 78 40.28 -29.56 11.36
CA ASN A 78 40.53 -30.82 12.08
C ASN A 78 39.42 -31.84 11.85
N ARG A 79 38.94 -31.97 10.61
CA ARG A 79 37.93 -32.97 10.25
C ARG A 79 38.64 -34.28 9.90
N PRO A 80 38.61 -35.32 10.75
CA PRO A 80 39.22 -36.60 10.42
C PRO A 80 38.59 -37.17 9.14
N SER A 81 39.45 -37.66 8.25
CA SER A 81 39.04 -38.42 7.07
C SER A 81 38.12 -39.58 7.48
N TRP A 82 37.13 -39.89 6.64
CA TRP A 82 36.22 -41.04 6.83
C TRP A 82 36.96 -42.36 7.12
N ALA A 83 38.23 -42.48 6.68
CA ALA A 83 39.09 -43.61 6.99
C ALA A 83 39.50 -43.73 8.47
N ALA A 84 39.61 -42.62 9.20
CA ALA A 84 39.96 -42.62 10.63
C ALA A 84 38.76 -43.00 11.53
N ILE A 85 37.53 -42.72 11.08
CA ILE A 85 36.30 -43.06 11.81
C ILE A 85 35.98 -44.55 11.69
N ALA A 86 36.30 -45.18 10.56
CA ALA A 86 36.10 -46.62 10.35
C ALA A 86 37.07 -47.51 11.17
N ALA A 87 38.18 -46.96 11.66
CA ALA A 87 39.19 -47.70 12.42
C ALA A 87 38.88 -47.81 13.94
N GLN A 88 37.93 -47.02 14.46
CA GLN A 88 37.52 -47.11 15.87
C GLN A 88 36.21 -47.88 15.96
N GLY A 89 36.35 -49.19 16.07
CA GLY A 89 35.24 -50.11 16.27
C GLY A 89 34.54 -49.93 17.62
N ASN A 90 33.20 -49.95 17.53
CA ASN A 90 32.25 -50.43 18.51
C ASN A 90 32.09 -49.63 19.83
N THR A 91 30.96 -48.93 19.99
CA THR A 91 29.86 -49.33 20.89
C THR A 91 28.80 -48.22 21.03
N THR A 92 27.55 -48.66 21.20
CA THR A 92 26.37 -47.93 21.73
C THR A 92 25.79 -46.78 20.90
N ALA A 93 24.63 -47.07 20.31
CA ALA A 93 23.67 -46.06 19.88
C ALA A 93 23.11 -45.29 21.08
N PRO A 94 22.93 -43.97 20.94
CA PRO A 94 21.68 -43.38 21.38
C PRO A 94 21.12 -42.34 20.40
N GLY A 95 19.79 -42.35 20.28
CA GLY A 95 18.97 -41.16 20.10
C GLY A 95 19.14 -40.33 18.82
N ARG A 96 18.19 -40.48 17.90
CA ARG A 96 17.91 -39.51 16.84
C ARG A 96 17.69 -38.12 17.46
N PRO A 97 18.49 -37.08 17.15
CA PRO A 97 18.15 -35.72 17.60
C PRO A 97 16.92 -35.23 16.82
N PRO A 98 16.08 -34.38 17.45
CA PRO A 98 14.92 -33.84 16.78
C PRO A 98 15.37 -33.00 15.58
N SER A 99 14.63 -33.14 14.48
CA SER A 99 14.77 -32.29 13.30
C SER A 99 14.38 -30.87 13.69
N VAL A 100 15.37 -30.06 14.08
CA VAL A 100 15.18 -28.63 14.27
C VAL A 100 15.09 -28.02 12.87
N ASN A 101 13.86 -27.72 12.45
CA ASN A 101 13.62 -26.89 11.27
C ASN A 101 14.43 -25.59 11.43
N PRO A 102 15.21 -25.17 10.43
CA PRO A 102 15.80 -23.84 10.47
C PRO A 102 14.66 -22.82 10.48
N SER A 103 14.50 -22.12 11.61
CA SER A 103 13.73 -20.89 11.65
C SER A 103 14.38 -19.87 10.73
N PRO A 104 13.59 -19.04 10.05
CA PRO A 104 14.01 -18.32 8.85
C PRO A 104 15.18 -17.41 9.19
N SER A 105 16.28 -17.63 8.45
CA SER A 105 17.38 -16.69 8.34
C SER A 105 16.79 -15.29 8.23
N GLN A 106 17.17 -14.44 9.18
CA GLN A 106 17.04 -13.00 9.05
C GLN A 106 17.66 -12.65 7.70
N GLN A 107 16.82 -12.38 6.72
CA GLN A 107 17.25 -11.80 5.46
C GLN A 107 18.01 -10.56 5.86
N ALA A 108 19.31 -10.54 5.53
CA ALA A 108 20.07 -9.30 5.47
C ALA A 108 19.13 -8.26 4.85
N ASN A 109 18.99 -7.11 5.49
CA ASN A 109 18.21 -6.00 4.96
C ASN A 109 18.91 -5.54 3.67
N GLU A 110 18.69 -6.27 2.58
CA GLU A 110 19.08 -5.88 1.23
C GLU A 110 18.41 -4.54 1.03
N GLN A 111 19.21 -3.47 1.07
CA GLN A 111 18.75 -2.15 0.67
C GLN A 111 18.19 -2.29 -0.74
N LYS A 112 16.87 -2.39 -0.85
CA LYS A 112 16.17 -2.60 -2.12
C LYS A 112 16.53 -1.42 -3.00
N LEU A 113 17.31 -1.67 -4.05
CA LEU A 113 17.60 -0.68 -5.07
C LEU A 113 16.27 -0.03 -5.52
N PRO A 114 16.21 1.32 -5.61
CA PRO A 114 15.02 1.99 -6.10
C PRO A 114 14.73 1.49 -7.51
N GLY A 115 13.45 1.38 -7.85
CA GLY A 115 13.08 0.78 -9.12
C GLY A 115 11.60 0.71 -9.35
N ILE A 116 11.25 0.39 -10.60
CA ILE A 116 9.88 0.21 -11.05
C ILE A 116 9.68 -1.25 -11.45
N SER A 117 8.56 -1.83 -11.05
CA SER A 117 8.19 -3.17 -11.51
C SER A 117 7.36 -3.06 -12.77
N LEU A 118 7.65 -3.90 -13.75
CA LEU A 118 6.89 -4.08 -14.97
C LEU A 118 6.17 -5.42 -14.94
N ASP A 119 4.90 -5.39 -15.29
CA ASP A 119 4.09 -6.56 -15.64
C ASP A 119 4.04 -6.68 -17.16
N LEU A 120 4.63 -7.76 -17.68
CA LEU A 120 4.74 -8.07 -19.09
C LEU A 120 3.63 -9.03 -19.58
N SER A 121 2.69 -9.44 -18.71
CA SER A 121 1.64 -10.41 -19.06
C SER A 121 0.73 -9.99 -20.23
N GLY A 122 0.63 -8.68 -20.49
CA GLY A 122 -0.14 -8.11 -21.59
C GLY A 122 0.65 -7.92 -22.90
N VAL A 123 1.95 -8.21 -22.90
CA VAL A 123 2.79 -8.06 -24.10
C VAL A 123 2.58 -9.26 -25.01
N ILE A 124 1.73 -9.08 -26.02
CA ILE A 124 1.50 -10.08 -27.07
C ILE A 124 2.37 -9.68 -28.26
N SER A 125 3.55 -10.27 -28.37
CA SER A 125 4.46 -10.07 -29.49
C SER A 125 5.05 -11.43 -29.88
N PRO A 126 4.76 -11.95 -31.10
CA PRO A 126 5.23 -13.27 -31.54
C PRO A 126 6.75 -13.41 -31.51
N GLN A 127 7.47 -12.29 -31.61
CA GLN A 127 8.92 -12.22 -31.67
C GLN A 127 9.59 -11.94 -30.31
N PHE A 128 8.81 -11.78 -29.23
CA PHE A 128 9.34 -11.39 -27.92
C PHE A 128 9.23 -12.53 -26.91
N GLN A 129 10.37 -13.02 -26.45
CA GLN A 129 10.41 -14.05 -25.42
C GLN A 129 10.59 -13.41 -24.05
N ILE A 130 9.51 -13.41 -23.25
CA ILE A 130 9.51 -12.92 -21.86
C ILE A 130 10.53 -13.69 -20.99
N SER A 131 10.90 -14.92 -21.40
CA SER A 131 11.94 -15.73 -20.76
C SER A 131 13.36 -15.15 -20.92
N ASN A 132 13.63 -14.28 -21.90
CA ASN A 132 14.96 -13.76 -22.20
C ASN A 132 15.22 -12.39 -21.53
N THR A 133 15.93 -12.40 -20.41
CA THR A 133 16.31 -11.19 -19.65
C THR A 133 17.17 -10.21 -20.46
N LYS A 134 18.01 -10.69 -21.38
CA LYS A 134 18.87 -9.80 -22.19
C LYS A 134 18.01 -9.00 -23.18
N GLU A 135 17.09 -9.66 -23.85
CA GLU A 135 16.16 -9.04 -24.78
C GLU A 135 15.26 -8.01 -24.09
N ILE A 136 14.73 -8.33 -22.90
CA ILE A 136 13.96 -7.38 -22.09
C ILE A 136 14.82 -6.15 -21.75
N ARG A 137 16.08 -6.34 -21.34
CA ARG A 137 16.99 -5.25 -20.98
C ARG A 137 17.26 -4.33 -22.18
N ASP A 138 17.54 -4.89 -23.35
CA ASP A 138 17.83 -4.12 -24.56
C ASP A 138 16.58 -3.36 -25.03
N ARG A 139 15.41 -3.97 -24.90
CA ARG A 139 14.12 -3.34 -25.21
C ARG A 139 13.78 -2.20 -24.24
N VAL A 140 14.07 -2.35 -22.94
CA VAL A 140 13.97 -1.25 -21.95
C VAL A 140 14.90 -0.10 -22.34
N ARG A 141 16.15 -0.40 -22.73
CA ARG A 141 17.10 0.64 -23.20
C ARG A 141 16.56 1.41 -24.40
N GLN A 142 16.05 0.70 -25.41
CA GLN A 142 15.46 1.32 -26.61
C GLN A 142 14.24 2.17 -26.26
N ALA A 143 13.38 1.69 -25.36
CA ALA A 143 12.18 2.40 -24.92
C ALA A 143 12.50 3.68 -24.15
N PHE A 144 13.50 3.65 -23.27
CA PHE A 144 13.94 4.86 -22.54
C PHE A 144 14.55 5.89 -23.49
N ASN A 145 15.36 5.45 -24.46
CA ASN A 145 16.00 6.33 -25.43
C ASN A 145 15.01 6.96 -26.43
N SER A 146 13.87 6.33 -26.70
CA SER A 146 12.88 6.85 -27.65
C SER A 146 12.04 8.02 -27.09
N HIS A 147 12.12 8.32 -25.79
CA HIS A 147 11.31 9.35 -25.14
C HIS A 147 12.17 10.40 -24.42
N ALA A 148 11.83 11.68 -24.60
CA ALA A 148 12.61 12.80 -24.10
C ALA A 148 12.72 12.84 -22.56
N ASN A 149 11.71 12.36 -21.84
CA ASN A 149 11.65 12.39 -20.36
C ASN A 149 12.38 11.20 -19.69
N THR A 150 12.77 10.19 -20.48
CA THR A 150 13.38 8.95 -19.99
C THR A 150 14.80 8.69 -20.52
N LYS A 151 15.25 9.44 -21.54
CA LYS A 151 16.56 9.22 -22.20
C LYS A 151 17.78 9.50 -21.31
N ASP A 152 17.64 10.40 -20.35
CA ASP A 152 18.69 10.83 -19.41
C ASP A 152 18.67 10.05 -18.10
N ILE A 153 17.78 9.05 -17.96
CA ILE A 153 17.62 8.30 -16.72
C ILE A 153 18.77 7.31 -16.53
N GLY A 154 19.45 7.44 -15.39
CA GLY A 154 20.43 6.47 -14.96
C GLY A 154 19.74 5.21 -14.44
N TRP A 155 20.04 4.06 -15.03
CA TRP A 155 19.53 2.78 -14.54
C TRP A 155 20.62 1.72 -14.52
N PHE A 156 20.52 0.78 -13.58
CA PHE A 156 21.49 -0.29 -13.39
C PHE A 156 21.20 -1.50 -14.30
N GLY A 157 19.93 -1.82 -14.46
CA GLY A 157 19.52 -3.02 -15.17
C GLY A 157 18.14 -3.50 -14.77
N ILE A 158 17.84 -4.74 -15.13
CA ILE A 158 16.63 -5.44 -14.72
C ILE A 158 16.95 -6.59 -13.78
N ALA A 159 16.02 -6.87 -12.86
CA ALA A 159 16.02 -8.01 -11.96
C ALA A 159 14.65 -8.70 -12.03
N ARG A 160 14.62 -10.04 -12.06
CA ARG A 160 13.35 -10.75 -11.87
C ARG A 160 12.99 -10.74 -10.39
N THR A 161 11.73 -10.44 -10.10
CA THR A 161 11.24 -10.32 -8.72
C THR A 161 10.22 -11.42 -8.45
N GLY A 162 10.59 -12.38 -7.61
CA GLY A 162 9.73 -13.52 -7.25
C GLY A 162 9.67 -14.60 -8.34
N ALA A 163 8.68 -15.50 -8.19
CA ALA A 163 8.50 -16.66 -9.07
C ALA A 163 7.74 -16.37 -10.37
N ASP A 164 7.15 -15.17 -10.51
CA ASP A 164 6.36 -14.79 -11.69
C ASP A 164 7.28 -14.39 -12.85
N PRO A 165 7.35 -15.18 -13.95
CA PRO A 165 8.24 -14.88 -15.08
C PRO A 165 7.83 -13.61 -15.83
N ASN A 166 6.58 -13.14 -15.68
CA ASN A 166 6.09 -11.94 -16.33
C ASN A 166 6.45 -10.66 -15.58
N ARG A 167 7.05 -10.78 -14.38
CA ARG A 167 7.41 -9.64 -13.53
C ARG A 167 8.89 -9.35 -13.56
N VAL A 168 9.21 -8.14 -13.96
CA VAL A 168 10.58 -7.65 -14.07
C VAL A 168 10.68 -6.31 -13.36
N LYS A 169 11.65 -6.16 -12.46
CA LYS A 169 11.99 -4.90 -11.81
C LYS A 169 13.10 -4.22 -12.59
N ILE A 170 12.89 -2.97 -13.01
CA ILE A 170 13.93 -2.08 -13.50
C ILE A 170 14.55 -1.39 -12.28
N CYS A 171 15.84 -1.62 -12.07
CA CYS A 171 16.61 -1.01 -10.98
C CYS A 171 17.20 0.32 -11.47
N LEU A 172 16.87 1.39 -10.76
CA LEU A 172 17.20 2.79 -11.05
C LEU A 172 18.22 3.30 -10.04
N ARG A 173 18.84 4.46 -10.29
CA ARG A 173 19.82 5.03 -9.37
C ARG A 173 19.13 5.74 -8.21
N THR A 174 18.01 6.42 -8.45
CA THR A 174 17.31 7.19 -7.41
C THR A 174 15.80 6.92 -7.36
N HIS A 175 15.16 7.27 -6.23
CA HIS A 175 13.69 7.24 -6.09
C HIS A 175 13.00 8.31 -6.95
N GLU A 176 13.68 9.42 -7.25
CA GLU A 176 13.18 10.51 -8.09
C GLU A 176 13.06 10.08 -9.55
N GLU A 177 14.07 9.37 -10.07
CA GLU A 177 14.03 8.74 -11.39
C GLU A 177 12.88 7.73 -11.48
N ALA A 178 12.69 6.91 -10.43
CA ALA A 178 11.56 5.98 -10.36
C ALA A 178 10.21 6.70 -10.42
N ALA A 179 10.08 7.82 -9.70
CA ALA A 179 8.87 8.65 -9.74
C ALA A 179 8.66 9.32 -11.10
N ARG A 180 9.75 9.73 -11.78
CA ARG A 180 9.67 10.34 -13.12
C ARG A 180 9.22 9.34 -14.18
N ILE A 181 9.75 8.11 -14.18
CA ILE A 181 9.32 7.06 -15.12
C ILE A 181 7.86 6.65 -14.89
N LYS A 182 7.43 6.62 -13.63
CA LYS A 182 6.02 6.35 -13.29
C LYS A 182 5.07 7.46 -13.77
N ARG A 183 5.53 8.72 -13.79
CA ARG A 183 4.74 9.87 -14.25
C ARG A 183 4.66 9.99 -15.77
N HIS A 184 5.70 9.54 -16.47
CA HIS A 184 5.79 9.56 -17.93
C HIS A 184 5.90 8.12 -18.44
N ASP A 185 4.77 7.42 -18.57
CA ASP A 185 4.70 6.01 -18.97
C ASP A 185 4.59 5.79 -20.50
N GLU A 186 4.66 6.87 -21.29
CA GLU A 186 4.58 6.88 -22.75
C GLU A 186 5.60 5.95 -23.42
N TRP A 187 6.79 5.78 -22.82
CA TRP A 187 7.82 4.86 -23.27
C TRP A 187 7.35 3.41 -23.40
N LEU A 188 6.34 3.00 -22.61
CA LEU A 188 5.73 1.68 -22.72
C LEU A 188 5.02 1.49 -24.06
N GLN A 189 4.42 2.53 -24.63
CA GLN A 189 3.61 2.39 -25.85
C GLN A 189 4.47 2.05 -27.07
N SER A 190 5.73 2.48 -27.08
CA SER A 190 6.64 2.24 -28.21
C SER A 190 7.09 0.78 -28.30
N HIS A 191 7.76 0.30 -27.25
CA HIS A 191 8.40 -1.02 -27.28
C HIS A 191 7.72 -2.02 -26.35
N PHE A 192 6.80 -1.63 -25.49
CA PHE A 192 6.15 -2.53 -24.54
C PHE A 192 4.62 -2.45 -24.61
N ARG A 193 4.06 -2.47 -25.84
CA ARG A 193 2.61 -2.39 -26.03
C ARG A 193 1.91 -3.50 -25.24
N GLY A 194 1.07 -3.10 -24.29
CA GLY A 194 0.35 -4.00 -23.39
C GLY A 194 1.05 -4.30 -22.05
N ALA A 195 2.31 -3.92 -21.87
CA ALA A 195 2.95 -3.94 -20.56
C ALA A 195 2.38 -2.87 -19.64
N ARG A 196 2.53 -3.08 -18.33
CA ARG A 196 2.08 -2.15 -17.30
C ARG A 196 3.18 -1.89 -16.30
N VAL A 197 3.44 -0.62 -16.00
CA VAL A 197 4.22 -0.27 -14.80
C VAL A 197 3.34 -0.52 -13.59
N GLN A 198 3.87 -1.25 -12.62
CA GLN A 198 3.20 -1.46 -11.35
C GLN A 198 3.06 -0.11 -10.66
N GLY A 199 1.81 0.26 -10.36
CA GLY A 199 1.50 1.44 -9.57
C GLY A 199 2.16 1.40 -8.20
N GLU A 200 2.09 2.52 -7.48
CA GLU A 200 2.48 2.56 -6.07
C GLU A 200 1.75 1.44 -5.30
N GLN A 201 2.51 0.61 -4.59
CA GLN A 201 1.93 -0.46 -3.81
C GLN A 201 1.28 0.16 -2.58
N TRP A 202 -0.02 -0.06 -2.41
CA TRP A 202 -0.76 0.40 -1.24
C TRP A 202 -1.10 -0.77 -0.33
N TYR A 203 -1.11 -0.51 0.97
CA TYR A 203 -1.35 -1.49 2.01
C TYR A 203 -2.72 -1.23 2.65
N PRO A 204 -3.74 -2.06 2.37
CA PRO A 204 -5.09 -1.80 2.83
C PRO A 204 -5.29 -2.21 4.29
N VAL A 205 -5.88 -1.31 5.08
CA VAL A 205 -6.30 -1.54 6.46
C VAL A 205 -7.80 -1.31 6.56
N LYS A 206 -8.52 -2.29 7.12
CA LYS A 206 -9.95 -2.13 7.42
C LYS A 206 -10.09 -1.32 8.69
N VAL A 207 -10.97 -0.33 8.68
CA VAL A 207 -11.28 0.49 9.84
C VAL A 207 -12.79 0.44 10.08
N ASP A 208 -13.18 -0.04 11.25
CA ASP A 208 -14.57 -0.14 11.70
C ASP A 208 -14.89 1.02 12.67
N ARG A 209 -16.17 1.41 12.72
CA ARG A 209 -16.69 2.44 13.63
C ARG A 209 -16.12 3.84 13.39
N VAL A 210 -15.93 4.24 12.14
CA VAL A 210 -15.52 5.62 11.81
C VAL A 210 -16.73 6.54 11.83
N ASN A 211 -16.69 7.62 12.59
CA ASN A 211 -17.71 8.67 12.58
C ASN A 211 -17.76 9.32 11.19
N LYS A 212 -18.96 9.36 10.60
CA LYS A 212 -19.13 9.92 9.25
C LYS A 212 -18.99 11.42 9.19
N ALA A 213 -19.33 12.16 10.25
CA ALA A 213 -19.16 13.61 10.26
C ALA A 213 -17.68 13.99 10.04
N SER A 214 -16.78 13.13 10.48
CA SER A 214 -15.33 13.31 10.40
C SER A 214 -14.73 12.91 9.05
N ILE A 215 -15.46 12.24 8.16
CA ILE A 215 -14.92 11.78 6.87
C ILE A 215 -15.81 12.05 5.66
N CYS A 216 -17.07 12.42 5.87
CA CYS A 216 -18.05 12.65 4.81
C CYS A 216 -18.42 14.13 4.68
N ASP A 217 -19.05 14.45 3.56
CA ASP A 217 -19.84 15.67 3.40
C ASP A 217 -21.17 15.59 4.19
N ASP A 218 -21.97 16.65 4.10
CA ASP A 218 -23.26 16.76 4.79
C ASP A 218 -24.24 15.64 4.37
N SER A 219 -24.07 15.08 3.17
CA SER A 219 -24.90 13.98 2.66
C SER A 219 -24.59 12.62 3.32
N ARG A 220 -23.44 12.49 4.00
CA ARG A 220 -22.96 11.24 4.64
C ARG A 220 -22.82 10.04 3.70
N ILE A 221 -22.82 10.29 2.39
CA ILE A 221 -22.65 9.26 1.35
C ILE A 221 -21.43 9.51 0.46
N HIS A 222 -20.86 10.73 0.50
CA HIS A 222 -19.62 11.06 -0.19
C HIS A 222 -18.51 11.33 0.81
N LEU A 223 -17.33 10.78 0.55
CA LEU A 223 -16.13 11.05 1.35
C LEU A 223 -15.56 12.41 0.98
N ARG A 224 -15.11 13.18 1.96
CA ARG A 224 -14.36 14.41 1.71
C ARG A 224 -12.99 14.06 1.12
N GLU A 225 -12.49 14.90 0.22
CA GLU A 225 -11.19 14.68 -0.42
C GLU A 225 -10.04 14.75 0.59
N ASP A 226 -10.17 15.58 1.63
CA ASP A 226 -9.19 15.79 2.68
C ASP A 226 -9.24 14.74 3.81
N ALA A 227 -10.29 13.91 3.88
CA ALA A 227 -10.52 12.98 4.99
C ALA A 227 -9.34 12.01 5.18
N GLY A 228 -8.77 11.51 4.09
CA GLY A 228 -7.61 10.62 4.16
C GLY A 228 -6.37 11.32 4.72
N ALA A 229 -6.12 12.57 4.31
CA ALA A 229 -4.97 13.35 4.77
C ALA A 229 -5.08 13.70 6.26
N LYS A 230 -6.28 14.07 6.73
CA LYS A 230 -6.56 14.36 8.15
C LYS A 230 -6.31 13.15 9.05
N ILE A 231 -6.92 12.01 8.72
CA ILE A 231 -6.68 10.75 9.44
C ILE A 231 -5.20 10.38 9.44
N GLY A 232 -4.52 10.58 8.30
CA GLY A 232 -3.10 10.33 8.16
C GLY A 232 -2.25 11.19 9.11
N ALA A 233 -2.52 12.50 9.15
CA ALA A 233 -1.82 13.45 10.00
C ALA A 233 -1.99 13.12 11.50
N GLU A 234 -3.20 12.79 11.94
CA GLU A 234 -3.50 12.44 13.34
C GLU A 234 -2.77 11.16 13.80
N ASN A 235 -2.54 10.22 12.89
CA ASN A 235 -1.98 8.90 13.23
C ASN A 235 -0.52 8.73 12.81
N GLY A 236 0.11 9.75 12.21
CA GLY A 236 1.47 9.65 11.68
C GLY A 236 1.61 8.63 10.55
N VAL A 237 0.60 8.49 9.69
CA VAL A 237 0.59 7.55 8.56
C VAL A 237 0.25 8.25 7.25
N VAL A 238 0.77 7.74 6.13
CA VAL A 238 0.46 8.31 4.81
C VAL A 238 -0.68 7.56 4.14
N VAL A 239 -1.90 8.12 4.19
CA VAL A 239 -3.08 7.58 3.51
C VAL A 239 -3.11 8.03 2.05
N ARG A 240 -3.03 7.07 1.12
CA ARG A 240 -3.12 7.31 -0.34
C ARG A 240 -4.55 7.29 -0.86
N LYS A 241 -5.41 6.48 -0.24
CA LYS A 241 -6.81 6.37 -0.64
C LYS A 241 -7.68 5.94 0.52
N LEU A 242 -8.90 6.47 0.56
CA LEU A 242 -9.96 6.10 1.48
C LEU A 242 -11.16 5.58 0.67
N ARG A 243 -11.86 4.56 1.17
CA ARG A 243 -13.08 4.03 0.54
C ARG A 243 -14.02 3.39 1.56
N PHE A 244 -15.33 3.52 1.39
CA PHE A 244 -16.30 2.73 2.14
C PHE A 244 -16.21 1.23 1.88
N ILE A 245 -16.44 0.43 2.92
CA ILE A 245 -16.73 -1.00 2.81
C ILE A 245 -18.24 -1.16 2.64
N GLY A 246 -18.69 -1.11 1.39
CA GLY A 246 -20.10 -1.24 1.02
C GLY A 246 -20.76 0.08 0.62
N ARG A 247 -22.09 0.05 0.49
CA ARG A 247 -22.87 1.25 0.18
C ARG A 247 -23.06 2.05 1.48
N PRO A 248 -22.70 3.34 1.53
CA PRO A 248 -22.95 4.18 2.69
C PRO A 248 -24.47 4.35 2.89
N ASN A 249 -24.93 4.21 4.13
CA ASN A 249 -26.33 4.44 4.52
C ASN A 249 -26.39 5.77 5.29
N PRO A 250 -27.07 6.82 4.80
CA PRO A 250 -27.04 8.16 5.41
C PRO A 250 -27.48 8.21 6.87
N ASP A 251 -28.38 7.32 7.29
CA ASP A 251 -28.99 7.30 8.63
C ASP A 251 -28.03 6.80 9.71
N LYS A 252 -26.98 6.06 9.33
CA LYS A 252 -26.00 5.53 10.28
C LYS A 252 -24.92 6.57 10.59
N LEU A 253 -24.70 6.84 11.89
CA LEU A 253 -23.63 7.72 12.38
C LEU A 253 -22.22 7.20 12.04
N HIS A 254 -22.01 5.89 12.21
CA HIS A 254 -20.72 5.26 11.98
C HIS A 254 -20.68 4.43 10.69
N CYS A 255 -19.49 4.23 10.15
CA CYS A 255 -19.24 3.38 8.99
C CYS A 255 -17.97 2.55 9.12
N SER A 256 -17.78 1.64 8.15
CA SER A 256 -16.52 0.94 7.95
C SER A 256 -15.89 1.40 6.64
N VAL A 257 -14.58 1.65 6.68
CA VAL A 257 -13.79 2.12 5.55
C VAL A 257 -12.52 1.29 5.38
N VAL A 258 -11.88 1.42 4.23
CA VAL A 258 -10.54 0.89 3.95
C VAL A 258 -9.61 2.08 3.75
N LEU A 259 -8.54 2.11 4.53
CA LEU A 259 -7.40 3.00 4.33
C LEU A 259 -6.36 2.28 3.49
N PHE A 260 -5.93 2.89 2.39
CA PHE A 260 -4.83 2.40 1.56
C PHE A 260 -3.59 3.21 1.91
N LEU A 261 -2.67 2.61 2.65
CA LEU A 261 -1.49 3.28 3.18
C LEU A 261 -0.29 3.13 2.24
N ALA A 262 0.64 4.09 2.28
CA ALA A 262 1.87 4.04 1.49
C ALA A 262 2.91 3.05 2.04
N SER A 263 2.97 2.87 3.36
CA SER A 263 3.96 2.02 4.03
C SER A 263 3.36 0.71 4.54
N LYS A 264 4.07 -0.41 4.30
CA LYS A 264 3.72 -1.72 4.83
C LYS A 264 3.80 -1.75 6.35
N GLN A 265 4.88 -1.19 6.88
CA GLN A 265 5.18 -1.19 8.31
C GLN A 265 4.12 -0.41 9.09
N GLU A 266 3.70 0.76 8.59
CA GLU A 266 2.62 1.55 9.19
C GLU A 266 1.29 0.80 9.17
N ALA A 267 0.98 0.08 8.09
CA ALA A 267 -0.23 -0.72 8.00
C ALA A 267 -0.24 -1.89 9.00
N GLU A 268 0.87 -2.62 9.10
CA GLU A 268 1.04 -3.72 10.06
C GLU A 268 0.98 -3.21 11.50
N GLU A 269 1.58 -2.06 11.76
CA GLU A 269 1.54 -1.39 13.07
C GLU A 269 0.11 -1.00 13.45
N LEU A 270 -0.64 -0.37 12.55
CA LEU A 270 -2.04 -0.03 12.80
C LEU A 270 -2.87 -1.29 13.08
N ILE A 271 -2.68 -2.37 12.32
CA ILE A 271 -3.38 -3.65 12.53
C ILE A 271 -2.99 -4.30 13.87
N ARG A 272 -1.74 -4.14 14.30
CA ARG A 272 -1.22 -4.62 15.59
C ARG A 272 -1.80 -3.81 16.75
N ARG A 273 -1.85 -2.47 16.60
CA ARG A 273 -2.40 -1.53 17.59
C ARG A 273 -3.91 -1.70 17.79
N LYS A 274 -4.64 -2.20 16.79
CA LYS A 274 -6.11 -2.43 16.80
C LYS A 274 -7.00 -1.18 16.78
N TYR A 275 -6.43 0.01 16.81
CA TYR A 275 -7.19 1.25 16.76
C TYR A 275 -6.42 2.42 16.12
N LEU A 276 -7.14 3.46 15.76
CA LEU A 276 -6.62 4.73 15.25
C LEU A 276 -7.56 5.89 15.61
N ASP A 277 -7.01 7.10 15.71
CA ASP A 277 -7.76 8.31 16.04
C ASP A 277 -8.35 8.93 14.78
N VAL A 278 -9.62 9.31 14.83
CA VAL A 278 -10.31 10.01 13.75
C VAL A 278 -11.09 11.15 14.37
N ASP A 279 -10.57 12.37 14.26
CA ASP A 279 -11.25 13.61 14.67
C ASP A 279 -11.67 13.57 16.15
N GLY A 280 -10.78 13.03 17.00
CA GLY A 280 -10.99 12.88 18.45
C GLY A 280 -11.75 11.61 18.88
N GLU A 281 -12.22 10.79 17.93
CA GLU A 281 -12.85 9.49 18.23
C GLU A 281 -11.96 8.30 17.86
N VAL A 282 -12.07 7.22 18.62
CA VAL A 282 -11.32 5.97 18.35
C VAL A 282 -12.08 5.09 17.37
N ALA A 283 -11.43 4.74 16.26
CA ALA A 283 -11.88 3.74 15.30
C ALA A 283 -11.02 2.47 15.36
N TYR A 284 -11.59 1.31 15.00
CA TYR A 284 -10.92 0.01 15.18
C TYR A 284 -10.31 -0.53 13.90
N THR A 285 -9.03 -0.90 13.93
CA THR A 285 -8.30 -1.44 12.77
C THR A 285 -8.34 -2.96 12.73
N LYS A 286 -8.43 -3.50 11.51
CA LYS A 286 -8.36 -4.93 11.20
C LYS A 286 -7.64 -5.15 9.87
N THR A 287 -7.18 -6.37 9.66
CA THR A 287 -6.72 -6.80 8.34
C THR A 287 -7.84 -6.60 7.32
N TYR A 288 -7.53 -5.95 6.20
CA TYR A 288 -8.48 -5.87 5.11
C TYR A 288 -8.44 -7.16 4.31
N GLU A 289 -9.55 -7.89 4.33
CA GLU A 289 -9.78 -9.06 3.49
C GLU A 289 -10.58 -8.62 2.26
N PRO A 290 -9.96 -8.60 1.06
CA PRO A 290 -10.69 -8.33 -0.17
C PRO A 290 -11.79 -9.36 -0.34
N ARG A 291 -13.02 -8.90 -0.50
CA ARG A 291 -14.15 -9.78 -0.79
C ARG A 291 -14.33 -9.82 -2.31
N PRO A 292 -13.84 -10.87 -3.00
CA PRO A 292 -14.03 -10.96 -4.44
C PRO A 292 -15.52 -11.05 -4.74
N THR A 293 -15.94 -10.37 -5.80
CA THR A 293 -17.25 -10.53 -6.39
C THR A 293 -17.11 -11.24 -7.73
N PRO A 294 -18.10 -12.03 -8.15
CA PRO A 294 -18.12 -12.61 -9.48
C PRO A 294 -17.78 -11.56 -10.54
N ARG A 295 -16.73 -11.83 -11.33
CA ARG A 295 -16.32 -10.94 -12.41
C ARG A 295 -17.37 -11.01 -13.51
N ARG A 296 -17.79 -9.85 -14.03
CA ARG A 296 -18.58 -9.77 -15.25
C ARG A 296 -17.76 -9.12 -16.35
N CYS A 297 -17.90 -9.63 -17.57
CA CYS A 297 -17.40 -8.93 -18.74
C CYS A 297 -18.21 -7.64 -18.94
N PHE A 298 -17.54 -6.50 -19.13
CA PHE A 298 -18.24 -5.23 -19.38
C PHE A 298 -18.74 -5.08 -20.83
N ASN A 299 -18.39 -6.02 -21.71
CA ASN A 299 -18.88 -6.04 -23.10
C ASN A 299 -20.12 -6.93 -23.26
N CYS A 300 -20.06 -8.19 -22.81
CA CYS A 300 -21.18 -9.14 -22.97
C CYS A 300 -22.02 -9.35 -21.70
N HIS A 301 -21.62 -8.77 -20.56
CA HIS A 301 -22.28 -8.89 -19.25
C HIS A 301 -22.36 -10.30 -18.63
N LYS A 302 -21.73 -11.30 -19.26
CA LYS A 302 -21.65 -12.66 -18.72
C LYS A 302 -20.66 -12.78 -17.56
N PHE A 303 -20.93 -13.69 -16.64
CA PHE A 303 -20.03 -14.07 -15.56
C PHE A 303 -19.03 -15.15 -16.01
N ASP A 304 -18.14 -14.80 -16.93
CA ASP A 304 -17.11 -15.70 -17.49
C ASP A 304 -15.69 -15.18 -17.17
N ASP A 305 -14.67 -15.99 -17.47
CA ASP A 305 -13.25 -15.68 -17.20
C ASP A 305 -12.58 -14.78 -18.26
N HIS A 306 -13.35 -13.95 -18.97
CA HIS A 306 -12.80 -13.03 -19.98
C HIS A 306 -13.05 -11.56 -19.63
N GLU A 307 -12.09 -10.73 -20.01
CA GLU A 307 -12.18 -9.27 -19.87
C GLU A 307 -12.81 -8.65 -21.11
N ALA A 308 -13.40 -7.46 -20.99
CA ALA A 308 -14.04 -6.76 -22.10
C ALA A 308 -13.13 -6.61 -23.34
N ARG A 309 -11.82 -6.42 -23.14
CA ARG A 309 -10.81 -6.29 -24.21
C ARG A 309 -10.55 -7.60 -24.96
N ARG A 310 -10.86 -8.74 -24.35
CA ARG A 310 -10.70 -10.09 -24.90
C ARG A 310 -12.05 -10.80 -24.98
N CYS A 311 -13.12 -10.03 -25.13
CA CYS A 311 -14.45 -10.60 -25.25
C CYS A 311 -14.60 -11.29 -26.61
N PRO A 312 -15.07 -12.54 -26.65
CA PRO A 312 -15.32 -13.24 -27.91
C PRO A 312 -16.48 -12.60 -28.70
N THR A 313 -17.37 -11.87 -28.03
CA THR A 313 -18.47 -11.15 -28.66
C THR A 313 -17.97 -9.85 -29.28
N ARG A 314 -18.15 -9.68 -30.60
CA ARG A 314 -17.75 -8.47 -31.33
C ARG A 314 -18.63 -7.26 -31.01
N GLU A 315 -19.94 -7.46 -30.96
CA GLU A 315 -20.90 -6.41 -30.60
C GLU A 315 -21.17 -6.39 -29.09
N PRO A 316 -21.39 -5.21 -28.49
CA PRO A 316 -21.73 -5.14 -27.08
C PRO A 316 -23.12 -5.75 -26.82
N THR A 317 -23.26 -6.43 -25.69
CA THR A 317 -24.56 -6.85 -25.16
C THR A 317 -25.06 -5.78 -24.21
N CYS A 318 -26.31 -5.35 -24.36
CA CYS A 318 -26.92 -4.37 -23.47
C CYS A 318 -27.14 -4.96 -22.07
N GLY A 319 -26.59 -4.30 -21.05
CA GLY A 319 -26.74 -4.69 -19.64
C GLY A 319 -28.16 -4.60 -19.09
N PHE A 320 -29.07 -3.88 -19.77
CA PHE A 320 -30.47 -3.71 -19.38
C PHE A 320 -31.39 -4.73 -20.03
N CYS A 321 -31.31 -4.95 -21.35
CA CYS A 321 -32.26 -5.79 -22.10
C CYS A 321 -31.67 -7.09 -22.68
N ALA A 322 -30.39 -7.36 -22.45
CA ALA A 322 -29.64 -8.53 -22.94
C ALA A 322 -29.55 -8.69 -24.47
N ARG A 323 -29.97 -7.71 -25.27
CA ARG A 323 -29.79 -7.71 -26.74
C ARG A 323 -28.41 -7.24 -27.14
N THR A 324 -27.88 -7.76 -28.25
CA THR A 324 -26.60 -7.32 -28.83
C THR A 324 -26.77 -6.07 -29.69
N GLY A 325 -25.66 -5.38 -29.97
CA GLY A 325 -25.59 -4.25 -30.91
C GLY A 325 -25.62 -2.86 -30.26
N HIS A 326 -25.87 -2.76 -28.95
CA HIS A 326 -25.90 -1.47 -28.24
C HIS A 326 -25.51 -1.62 -26.76
N VAL A 327 -25.17 -0.51 -26.11
CA VAL A 327 -24.88 -0.44 -24.67
C VAL A 327 -26.12 0.02 -23.89
N GLU A 328 -26.10 -0.13 -22.56
CA GLU A 328 -27.21 0.24 -21.66
C GLU A 328 -27.66 1.70 -21.83
N ARG A 329 -26.75 2.62 -22.17
CA ARG A 329 -27.05 4.04 -22.38
C ARG A 329 -28.00 4.28 -23.57
N ASP A 330 -27.90 3.46 -24.61
CA ASP A 330 -28.64 3.61 -25.87
C ASP A 330 -29.84 2.66 -25.92
N CYS A 331 -30.25 2.12 -24.78
CA CYS A 331 -31.29 1.12 -24.71
C CYS A 331 -32.69 1.75 -24.72
N ALA A 332 -33.49 1.42 -25.72
CA ALA A 332 -34.91 1.80 -25.81
C ALA A 332 -35.86 0.75 -25.21
N SER A 333 -35.34 -0.28 -24.53
CA SER A 333 -36.19 -1.32 -23.91
C SER A 333 -36.79 -0.79 -22.61
N GLU A 334 -38.09 -0.98 -22.41
CA GLU A 334 -38.74 -0.63 -21.13
C GLU A 334 -38.62 -1.76 -20.10
N THR A 335 -38.51 -3.00 -20.58
CA THR A 335 -38.39 -4.19 -19.72
C THR A 335 -36.94 -4.62 -19.56
N PRO A 336 -36.46 -4.79 -18.31
CA PRO A 336 -35.13 -5.30 -18.08
C PRO A 336 -35.11 -6.84 -18.25
N LYS A 337 -34.01 -7.34 -18.79
CA LYS A 337 -33.74 -8.77 -18.97
C LYS A 337 -32.27 -9.07 -18.67
N CYS A 338 -32.03 -10.04 -17.80
CA CYS A 338 -30.68 -10.44 -17.41
C CYS A 338 -30.09 -11.42 -18.41
N VAL A 339 -28.88 -11.17 -18.92
CA VAL A 339 -28.20 -12.08 -19.86
C VAL A 339 -27.83 -13.44 -19.24
N ASN A 340 -27.68 -13.49 -17.91
CA ASN A 340 -27.19 -14.69 -17.20
C ASN A 340 -28.33 -15.63 -16.76
N CYS A 341 -29.46 -15.09 -16.29
CA CYS A 341 -30.58 -15.89 -15.80
C CYS A 341 -31.90 -15.65 -16.53
N SER A 342 -31.93 -14.76 -17.53
CA SER A 342 -33.15 -14.33 -18.25
C SER A 342 -34.25 -13.70 -17.38
N GLY A 343 -33.99 -13.40 -16.11
CA GLY A 343 -34.95 -12.78 -15.20
C GLY A 343 -35.23 -11.29 -15.47
N PRO A 344 -36.31 -10.73 -14.89
CA PRO A 344 -36.77 -9.36 -15.13
C PRO A 344 -35.96 -8.32 -14.33
N HIS A 345 -34.65 -8.29 -14.54
CA HIS A 345 -33.72 -7.35 -13.92
C HIS A 345 -32.49 -7.15 -14.81
N LYS A 346 -31.77 -6.05 -14.62
CA LYS A 346 -30.54 -5.76 -15.36
C LYS A 346 -29.40 -6.70 -14.94
N ALA A 347 -28.45 -6.95 -15.82
CA ALA A 347 -27.34 -7.88 -15.58
C ALA A 347 -26.42 -7.50 -14.38
N SER A 348 -26.48 -6.24 -13.91
CA SER A 348 -25.73 -5.77 -12.74
C SER A 348 -26.43 -5.95 -11.40
N ASP A 349 -27.63 -6.54 -11.38
CA ASP A 349 -28.40 -6.76 -10.16
C ASP A 349 -27.74 -7.81 -9.25
N ARG A 350 -27.54 -7.46 -7.97
CA ARG A 350 -27.01 -8.35 -6.94
C ARG A 350 -28.05 -9.36 -6.43
N GLY A 351 -29.32 -9.15 -6.77
CA GLY A 351 -30.42 -10.09 -6.54
C GLY A 351 -30.42 -11.28 -7.50
N CYS A 352 -29.68 -11.22 -8.62
CA CYS A 352 -29.62 -12.26 -9.64
C CYS A 352 -29.25 -13.64 -9.04
N PRO A 353 -30.02 -14.70 -9.31
CA PRO A 353 -29.72 -16.05 -8.82
C PRO A 353 -28.32 -16.54 -9.20
N GLU A 354 -27.91 -16.34 -10.45
CA GLU A 354 -26.57 -16.71 -10.91
C GLU A 354 -25.47 -15.92 -10.22
N TYR A 355 -25.70 -14.62 -9.97
CA TYR A 355 -24.74 -13.82 -9.21
C TYR A 355 -24.58 -14.35 -7.78
N LYS A 356 -25.69 -14.70 -7.11
CA LYS A 356 -25.65 -15.25 -5.74
C LYS A 356 -24.93 -16.59 -5.70
N ARG A 357 -25.21 -17.50 -6.64
CA ARG A 357 -24.53 -18.80 -6.77
C ARG A 357 -23.02 -18.61 -6.89
N LEU A 358 -22.57 -17.82 -7.87
CA LEU A 358 -21.16 -17.55 -8.08
C LEU A 358 -20.52 -16.82 -6.89
N LEU A 359 -21.28 -15.94 -6.20
CA LEU A 359 -20.79 -15.24 -5.02
C LEU A 359 -20.52 -16.19 -3.85
N GLN A 360 -21.28 -17.27 -3.71
CA GLN A 360 -21.03 -18.33 -2.72
C GLN A 360 -19.78 -19.13 -3.07
N GLU A 361 -19.57 -19.44 -4.34
CA GLU A 361 -18.38 -20.15 -4.82
C GLU A 361 -17.09 -19.35 -4.58
N VAL A 362 -17.10 -18.03 -4.84
CA VAL A 362 -15.92 -17.19 -4.62
C VAL A 362 -15.73 -16.74 -3.16
N ASN A 363 -16.72 -16.96 -2.29
CA ASN A 363 -16.66 -16.56 -0.89
C ASN A 363 -17.32 -17.60 0.04
N PRO A 364 -16.70 -18.79 0.18
CA PRO A 364 -17.30 -19.91 0.91
C PRO A 364 -17.48 -19.64 2.41
N LEU A 365 -16.66 -18.77 3.01
CA LEU A 365 -16.69 -18.45 4.44
C LEU A 365 -17.83 -17.50 4.84
N ARG A 366 -18.67 -17.07 3.90
CA ARG A 366 -19.76 -16.11 4.18
C ARG A 366 -21.02 -16.78 4.78
N HIS A 367 -21.09 -18.11 4.75
CA HIS A 367 -22.27 -18.89 5.13
C HIS A 367 -21.96 -20.05 6.09
N ALA A 368 -20.74 -20.09 6.65
CA ALA A 368 -20.38 -21.01 7.72
C ALA A 368 -20.75 -20.44 9.09
#